data_AF-A0AAC8ZPV1-F1
#
_entry.id   AF-A0AAC8ZPV1-F1
#
_cell.length_a   1.000
_cell.length_b   1.000
_cell.length_c   1.000
_cell.angle_alpha   90.00
_cell.angle_beta   90.00
_cell.angle_gamma   90.00
#
_symmetry.space_group_name_H-M   'P 1'
#
loop_
_entity.id
_entity.type
_entity.pdbx_description
1 polymer ?
#
loop_
_entity_poly.entity_id
_entity_poly.type
_entity_poly.pdbx_seq_one_letter_code
_entity_poly.pdbx_strand_id
1 'polypeptide(L)'
;MTKRDLTGYGPTPIHPQWPNQARIAINFVINYEEGAESNILHGDSQSEHYLTDLPGISSLLYQLSVTYPANPCLNMAHVAASGVC
;
A
#
# COMPACT_ATOMS: atom_id res chain seq x y z
N MET A 1 7.45 32.04 7.83
CA MET A 1 7.89 31.11 6.77
C MET A 1 7.51 29.70 7.19
N THR A 2 6.82 28.96 6.32
CA THR A 2 6.43 27.57 6.61
C THR A 2 7.66 26.66 6.48
N LYS A 3 7.70 25.54 7.23
CA LYS A 3 8.81 24.55 7.22
C LYS A 3 8.95 23.78 5.89
N ARG A 4 8.09 24.07 4.91
CA ARG A 4 8.02 23.33 3.65
C ARG A 4 8.78 24.09 2.57
N ASP A 5 9.67 23.40 1.89
CA ASP A 5 10.20 23.87 0.62
C ASP A 5 9.15 23.60 -0.47
N LEU A 6 8.56 24.68 -1.00
CA LEU A 6 7.63 24.63 -2.12
C LEU A 6 8.30 25.04 -3.45
N THR A 7 9.57 25.44 -3.40
CA THR A 7 10.32 25.94 -4.55
C THR A 7 11.22 24.86 -5.15
N GLY A 8 11.90 24.07 -4.32
CA GLY A 8 12.84 23.05 -4.77
C GLY A 8 13.91 23.63 -5.70
N TYR A 9 14.22 22.91 -6.79
CA TYR A 9 15.20 23.35 -7.78
C TYR A 9 14.71 24.47 -8.73
N GLY A 10 13.43 24.87 -8.65
CA GLY A 10 12.88 25.92 -9.52
C GLY A 10 13.04 25.61 -11.03
N PRO A 11 13.14 26.64 -11.88
CA PRO A 11 13.23 26.47 -13.34
C PRO A 11 14.58 25.95 -13.85
N THR A 12 15.61 25.86 -13.00
CA THR A 12 16.98 25.46 -13.37
C THR A 12 17.43 24.22 -12.59
N PRO A 13 16.92 23.02 -12.93
CA PRO A 13 17.32 21.78 -12.29
C PRO A 13 18.78 21.40 -12.60
N ILE A 14 19.40 20.67 -11.69
CA ILE A 14 20.79 20.19 -11.83
C ILE A 14 20.81 18.98 -12.77
N HIS A 15 21.74 18.97 -13.73
CA HIS A 15 21.95 17.80 -14.58
C HIS A 15 22.58 16.66 -13.74
N PRO A 16 21.95 15.47 -13.64
CA PRO A 16 22.36 14.43 -12.68
C PRO A 16 23.63 13.66 -13.07
N GLN A 17 24.15 13.84 -14.29
CA GLN A 17 25.39 13.22 -14.77
C GLN A 17 25.44 11.70 -14.57
N TRP A 18 24.38 10.99 -14.97
CA TRP A 18 24.32 9.54 -14.84
C TRP A 18 25.51 8.84 -15.53
N PRO A 19 25.96 7.69 -15.00
CA PRO A 19 27.02 6.90 -15.62
C PRO A 19 26.77 6.67 -17.10
N ASN A 20 27.84 6.66 -17.90
CA ASN A 20 27.79 6.43 -19.36
C ASN A 20 26.90 7.41 -20.13
N GLN A 21 26.68 8.62 -19.60
CA GLN A 21 25.80 9.63 -20.22
C GLN A 21 24.36 9.12 -20.43
N ALA A 22 23.88 8.23 -19.54
CA ALA A 22 22.52 7.71 -19.62
C ALA A 22 21.48 8.83 -19.52
N ARG A 23 20.45 8.76 -20.38
CA ARG A 23 19.39 9.78 -20.47
C ARG A 23 18.34 9.67 -19.38
N ILE A 24 18.22 8.49 -18.76
CA ILE A 24 17.25 8.18 -17.71
C ILE A 24 17.89 7.20 -16.73
N ALA A 25 17.54 7.33 -15.45
CA ALA A 25 17.79 6.31 -14.44
C ALA A 25 16.48 5.57 -14.18
N ILE A 26 16.50 4.25 -14.27
CA ILE A 26 15.35 3.39 -13.93
C ILE A 26 15.66 2.75 -12.57
N ASN A 27 14.71 2.83 -11.64
CA ASN A 27 14.82 2.22 -10.32
C ASN A 27 13.64 1.29 -10.09
N PHE A 28 13.92 -0.01 -9.97
CA PHE A 28 12.92 -1.00 -9.60
C PHE A 28 12.83 -1.07 -8.07
N VAL A 29 11.63 -0.91 -7.54
CA VAL A 29 11.35 -1.02 -6.11
C VAL A 29 10.36 -2.15 -5.92
N ILE A 30 10.71 -3.11 -5.04
CA ILE A 30 9.84 -4.20 -4.64
C ILE A 30 9.59 -4.00 -3.16
N ASN A 31 8.35 -3.67 -2.82
CA ASN A 31 7.91 -3.65 -1.44
C ASN A 31 7.54 -5.09 -1.06
N TYR A 32 7.93 -5.48 0.14
CA TYR A 32 7.50 -6.73 0.75
C TYR A 32 6.87 -6.35 2.09
N GLU A 33 5.56 -6.17 2.05
CA GLU A 33 4.73 -5.73 3.19
C GLU A 33 3.81 -6.87 3.65
N GLU A 34 3.72 -7.94 2.88
CA GLU A 34 2.88 -9.09 3.13
C GLU A 34 3.27 -9.80 4.44
N GLY A 35 2.29 -9.93 5.33
CA GLY A 35 2.47 -10.44 6.69
C GLY A 35 2.69 -9.33 7.74
N ALA A 36 2.83 -8.07 7.33
CA ALA A 36 2.89 -6.90 8.21
C ALA A 36 1.68 -5.96 8.02
N GLU A 37 0.67 -6.41 7.28
CA GLU A 37 -0.57 -5.67 7.12
C GLU A 37 -1.34 -5.53 8.44
N SER A 38 -2.27 -4.59 8.47
CA SER A 38 -3.12 -4.36 9.65
C SER A 38 -3.88 -5.64 10.00
N ASN A 39 -3.60 -6.21 11.18
CA ASN A 39 -4.15 -7.50 11.56
C ASN A 39 -4.36 -7.60 13.07
N ILE A 40 -5.52 -8.13 13.47
CA ILE A 40 -5.84 -8.32 14.89
C ILE A 40 -4.88 -9.31 15.59
N LEU A 41 -4.27 -10.24 14.84
CA LEU A 41 -3.24 -11.14 15.36
C LEU A 41 -1.94 -10.41 15.70
N HIS A 42 -1.71 -9.25 15.09
CA HIS A 42 -0.58 -8.36 15.37
C HIS A 42 -0.91 -7.33 16.47
N GLY A 43 -2.14 -7.33 16.99
CA GLY A 43 -2.61 -6.41 18.03
C GLY A 43 -3.31 -5.15 17.51
N ASP A 44 -3.53 -5.05 16.19
CA ASP A 44 -4.29 -3.95 15.61
C ASP A 44 -5.78 -4.06 15.90
N SER A 45 -6.47 -2.93 15.93
CA SER A 45 -7.92 -2.90 16.19
C SER A 45 -8.79 -3.28 14.99
N GLN A 46 -8.19 -3.34 13.78
CA GLN A 46 -8.91 -3.37 12.50
C GLN A 46 -8.18 -4.22 11.45
N SER A 47 -8.93 -4.76 10.49
CA SER A 47 -8.38 -5.45 9.33
C SER A 47 -7.79 -4.50 8.27
N GLU A 48 -6.85 -5.01 7.48
CA GLU A 48 -6.29 -4.33 6.31
C GLU A 48 -7.37 -4.03 5.26
N HIS A 49 -7.29 -2.85 4.65
CA HIS A 49 -8.19 -2.41 3.57
C HIS A 49 -7.47 -1.63 2.46
N TYR A 50 -6.15 -1.44 2.58
CA TYR A 50 -5.33 -0.70 1.63
C TYR A 50 -4.59 -1.64 0.67
N LEU A 51 -4.33 -1.14 -0.55
CA LEU A 51 -3.60 -1.85 -1.64
C LEU A 51 -4.06 -3.30 -1.88
N THR A 52 -5.36 -3.54 -1.75
CA THR A 52 -6.01 -4.83 -2.01
C THR A 52 -6.86 -4.75 -3.29
N ASP A 53 -7.19 -5.91 -3.87
CA ASP A 53 -8.11 -6.07 -5.01
C ASP A 53 -9.56 -5.64 -4.70
N LEU A 54 -9.85 -5.22 -3.47
CA LEU A 54 -11.15 -4.78 -2.98
C LEU A 54 -11.20 -3.23 -2.83
N PRO A 55 -11.26 -2.46 -3.93
CA PRO A 55 -11.24 -1.00 -3.84
C PRO A 55 -12.48 -0.46 -3.13
N GLY A 56 -12.29 0.51 -2.24
CA GLY A 56 -13.38 1.23 -1.56
C GLY A 56 -14.05 0.45 -0.42
N ILE A 57 -13.46 -0.67 0.01
CA ILE A 57 -13.90 -1.37 1.21
C ILE A 57 -13.37 -0.68 2.47
N SER A 58 -14.19 -0.64 3.52
CA SER A 58 -13.74 -0.16 4.83
C SER A 58 -13.10 -1.29 5.62
N SER A 59 -12.12 -0.94 6.45
CA SER A 59 -11.60 -1.82 7.49
C SER A 59 -12.71 -2.25 8.45
N LEU A 60 -12.58 -3.47 9.00
CA LEU A 60 -13.54 -4.06 9.92
C LEU A 60 -12.92 -4.15 11.32
N LEU A 61 -13.63 -3.63 12.32
CA LEU A 61 -13.19 -3.68 13.71
C LEU A 61 -13.19 -5.12 14.24
N TYR A 62 -12.07 -5.53 14.83
CA TYR A 62 -11.89 -6.83 15.46
C TYR A 62 -12.17 -8.03 14.54
N GLN A 63 -11.97 -7.87 13.23
CA GLN A 63 -12.03 -8.96 12.24
C GLN A 63 -10.66 -9.18 11.59
N LEU A 64 -10.43 -10.40 11.08
CA LEU A 64 -9.15 -10.80 10.46
C LEU A 64 -8.96 -10.26 9.04
N SER A 65 -10.04 -10.19 8.26
CA SER A 65 -10.00 -9.72 6.87
C SER A 65 -11.21 -8.87 6.55
N VAL A 66 -11.03 -7.96 5.59
CA VAL A 66 -12.14 -7.32 4.91
C VAL A 66 -12.86 -8.33 4.02
N THR A 67 -14.18 -8.23 3.97
CA THR A 67 -15.03 -9.03 3.08
C THR A 67 -16.09 -8.14 2.49
N TYR A 68 -16.46 -8.33 1.21
CA TYR A 68 -17.62 -7.65 0.63
C TYR A 68 -18.84 -7.78 1.55
N PRO A 69 -19.66 -6.73 1.70
CA PRO A 69 -20.87 -6.80 2.51
C PRO A 69 -21.69 -8.02 2.08
N ALA A 70 -21.99 -8.87 3.06
CA ALA A 70 -22.46 -10.24 2.87
C ALA A 70 -23.47 -10.36 1.72
N ASN A 71 -23.04 -11.02 0.64
CA ASN A 71 -23.97 -11.68 -0.25
C ASN A 71 -24.38 -12.96 0.50
N PRO A 72 -25.65 -13.13 0.91
CA PRO A 72 -26.07 -14.22 1.81
C PRO A 72 -25.85 -15.64 1.24
N CYS A 73 -25.41 -15.76 -0.02
CA CYS A 73 -25.07 -17.02 -0.68
C CYS A 73 -23.58 -17.43 -0.60
N LEU A 74 -22.68 -16.56 -0.11
CA LEU A 74 -21.23 -16.80 -0.09
C LEU A 74 -20.67 -17.04 1.31
N ASN A 75 -21.40 -17.78 2.15
CA ASN A 75 -21.02 -18.05 3.54
C ASN A 75 -19.80 -18.99 3.73
N MET A 76 -18.90 -19.07 2.74
CA MET A 76 -17.75 -19.98 2.72
C MET A 76 -16.48 -19.38 2.05
N ALA A 77 -16.44 -18.09 1.73
CA ALA A 77 -15.20 -17.47 1.27
C ALA A 77 -14.43 -16.87 2.46
N HIS A 78 -13.84 -17.74 3.30
CA HIS A 78 -12.65 -17.36 4.05
C HIS A 78 -11.54 -17.10 3.02
N VAL A 79 -11.45 -15.88 2.50
CA VAL A 79 -10.21 -15.42 1.90
C VAL A 79 -9.25 -15.30 3.08
N ALA A 80 -8.42 -16.34 3.23
CA ALA A 80 -7.44 -16.44 4.28
C ALA A 80 -6.55 -15.19 4.24
N ALA A 81 -6.59 -14.41 5.31
CA ALA A 81 -5.63 -13.35 5.64
C ALA A 81 -4.23 -13.94 5.93
N SER A 82 -3.72 -14.80 5.06
CA SER A 82 -2.40 -15.43 5.22
C SER A 82 -1.70 -15.76 3.89
N GLY A 83 -2.17 -15.25 2.74
CA GLY A 83 -1.52 -15.62 1.49
C GLY A 83 -2.09 -15.04 0.21
N VAL A 84 -2.41 -13.75 0.17
CA VAL A 84 -2.65 -13.07 -1.10
C VAL A 84 -1.58 -12.00 -1.27
N CYS A 85 -0.53 -12.38 -2.00
CA CYS A 85 0.11 -11.50 -2.97
C CYS A 85 -0.82 -11.36 -4.18
#